data_AF-A0A4Q2DX55-F1
#
_entry.id   AF-A0A4Q2DX55-F1
#
_cell.length_a   1.000
_cell.length_b   1.000
_cell.length_c   1.000
_cell.angle_alpha   90.00
_cell.angle_beta   90.00
_cell.angle_gamma   90.00
#
_symmetry.space_group_name_H-M   'P 1'
#
loop_
_entity.id
_entity.type
_entity.pdbx_description
1 polymer ?
#
loop_
_entity_poly.entity_id
_entity_poly.type
_entity_poly.pdbx_seq_one_letter_code
_entity_poly.pdbx_strand_id
1 'polypeptide(L)'
;MTSWIQYPPTGLATLTHYTLPQGYVASCGCTPGSTKYPTAALSQMAYGSSANYGPGCGRCFNLTLVNPVVSTPPFQPKETKHLVVKITDLCPLSQTGWCSGTPERTNQAGARLNFDLAYPSDAIPSDFFPHDEKLYGYKDFGVWNIQYAAVPCLSSWEGATDSSALGSVRALGSSGCCPAEPTGSSEDTCPSYSDANGLP
;
A
#
# COMPACT_ATOMS: atom_id res chain seq x y z
N MET A 1 7.22 -11.61 20.62
CA MET A 1 6.07 -11.76 19.70
C MET A 1 5.56 -10.36 19.44
N THR A 2 5.94 -9.78 18.31
CA THR A 2 5.39 -8.49 17.88
C THR A 2 3.97 -8.78 17.40
N SER A 3 2.96 -8.17 18.00
CA SER A 3 1.58 -8.30 17.51
C SER A 3 1.44 -7.43 16.26
N TRP A 4 1.43 -8.04 15.08
CA TRP A 4 1.05 -7.34 13.85
C TRP A 4 -0.39 -6.82 13.96
N ILE A 5 -0.68 -5.66 13.37
CA ILE A 5 -2.03 -5.10 13.32
C ILE A 5 -2.94 -6.07 12.55
N GLN A 6 -3.99 -6.52 13.21
CA GLN A 6 -5.13 -7.15 12.56
C GLN A 6 -6.10 -6.04 12.16
N TYR A 7 -6.49 -6.01 10.89
CA TYR A 7 -7.39 -4.99 10.35
C TYR A 7 -8.55 -5.63 9.58
N PRO A 8 -9.76 -5.05 9.68
CA PRO A 8 -10.93 -5.53 8.95
C PRO A 8 -10.74 -5.40 7.42
N PRO A 9 -11.58 -6.07 6.62
CA PRO A 9 -11.54 -5.95 5.17
C PRO A 9 -11.87 -4.53 4.67
N THR A 10 -12.54 -3.69 5.47
CA THR A 10 -12.80 -2.28 5.13
C THR A 10 -12.48 -1.38 6.32
N GLY A 11 -12.02 -0.15 6.06
CA GLY A 11 -11.73 0.79 7.13
C GLY A 11 -11.16 2.13 6.67
N LEU A 12 -10.71 2.92 7.63
CA LEU A 12 -10.01 4.19 7.38
C LEU A 12 -8.49 4.01 7.47
N ALA A 13 -7.77 4.71 6.60
CA ALA A 13 -6.31 4.77 6.59
C ALA A 13 -5.84 6.14 6.11
N THR A 14 -4.54 6.38 6.19
CA THR A 14 -3.89 7.44 5.41
C THR A 14 -3.31 6.90 4.11
N LEU A 15 -3.17 7.78 3.13
CA LEU A 15 -2.49 7.55 1.87
C LEU A 15 -1.44 8.64 1.67
N THR A 16 -0.20 8.23 1.45
CA THR A 16 0.88 9.05 0.91
C THR A 16 1.31 8.54 -0.45
N HIS A 17 2.35 9.14 -1.03
CA HIS A 17 3.00 8.61 -2.21
C HIS A 17 4.53 8.66 -2.09
N TYR A 18 5.17 7.78 -2.85
CA TYR A 18 6.61 7.71 -3.03
C TYR A 18 6.95 7.31 -4.46
N THR A 19 8.12 7.73 -4.94
CA THR A 19 8.60 7.34 -6.26
C THR A 19 9.19 5.94 -6.23
N LEU A 20 8.64 5.05 -7.04
CA LEU A 20 9.16 3.70 -7.26
C LEU A 20 9.63 3.57 -8.72
N PRO A 21 10.92 3.26 -8.98
CA PRO A 21 11.38 3.05 -10.35
C PRO A 21 10.66 1.87 -11.03
N GLN A 22 10.36 2.03 -12.31
CA GLN A 22 9.81 0.93 -13.10
C GLN A 22 10.78 -0.25 -13.12
N GLY A 23 10.25 -1.45 -12.93
CA GLY A 23 10.99 -2.70 -12.85
C GLY A 23 11.67 -2.97 -11.50
N TYR A 24 11.50 -2.10 -10.50
CA TYR A 24 12.05 -2.31 -9.17
C TYR A 24 11.42 -3.53 -8.49
N VAL A 25 12.26 -4.31 -7.79
CA VAL A 25 11.83 -5.46 -6.99
C VAL A 25 11.73 -5.02 -5.52
N ALA A 26 10.50 -4.71 -5.11
CA ALA A 26 10.15 -4.23 -3.78
C ALA A 26 10.16 -5.34 -2.71
N SER A 27 9.82 -5.01 -1.46
CA SER A 27 9.98 -5.90 -0.30
C SER A 27 9.26 -7.24 -0.40
N CYS A 28 8.11 -7.32 -1.10
CA CYS A 28 7.44 -8.60 -1.34
C CYS A 28 8.21 -9.52 -2.31
N GLY A 29 9.13 -8.98 -3.10
CA GLY A 29 9.82 -9.72 -4.15
C GLY A 29 8.93 -10.03 -5.35
N CYS A 30 7.87 -9.23 -5.59
CA CYS A 30 7.02 -9.35 -6.77
C CYS A 30 7.82 -9.18 -8.06
N THR A 31 7.34 -9.77 -9.16
CA THR A 31 7.95 -9.62 -10.48
C THR A 31 8.05 -8.14 -10.89
N PRO A 32 9.12 -7.73 -11.60
CA PRO A 32 9.29 -6.35 -12.09
C PRO A 32 8.09 -5.79 -12.87
N GLY A 33 7.32 -6.66 -13.55
CA GLY A 33 6.12 -6.29 -14.29
C GLY A 33 5.02 -5.68 -13.42
N SER A 34 4.99 -5.96 -12.10
CA SER A 34 3.98 -5.40 -11.20
C SER A 34 4.01 -3.88 -11.13
N THR A 35 5.19 -3.27 -11.31
CA THR A 35 5.38 -1.80 -11.28
C THR A 35 4.77 -1.07 -12.48
N LYS A 36 4.29 -1.79 -13.50
CA LYS A 36 3.52 -1.22 -14.62
C LYS A 36 2.06 -0.97 -14.27
N TYR A 37 1.64 -1.34 -13.07
CA TYR A 37 0.27 -1.27 -12.58
C TYR A 37 0.26 -0.59 -11.20
N PRO A 38 -0.91 -0.11 -10.72
CA PRO A 38 -0.98 0.56 -9.43
C PRO A 38 -0.54 -0.35 -8.29
N THR A 39 0.50 0.07 -7.58
CA THR A 39 1.06 -0.66 -6.44
C THR A 39 1.26 0.27 -5.27
N ALA A 40 1.32 -0.30 -4.06
CA ALA A 40 1.56 0.48 -2.86
C ALA A 40 2.45 -0.29 -1.87
N ALA A 41 3.12 0.48 -1.01
CA ALA A 41 3.69 -0.02 0.23
C ALA A 41 2.62 0.01 1.33
N LEU A 42 2.64 -0.97 2.24
CA LEU A 42 1.77 -0.97 3.42
C LEU A 42 2.60 -0.72 4.68
N SER A 43 2.09 0.08 5.62
CA SER A 43 2.74 0.35 6.92
C SER A 43 3.09 -0.96 7.64
N GLN A 44 4.34 -1.07 8.08
CA GLN A 44 4.98 -2.29 8.62
C GLN A 44 4.08 -3.15 9.51
N MET A 45 3.40 -2.52 10.48
CA MET A 45 2.60 -3.28 11.43
C MET A 45 1.37 -3.93 10.79
N ALA A 46 0.82 -3.37 9.72
CA ALA A 46 -0.23 -3.98 8.90
C ALA A 46 0.33 -4.86 7.77
N TYR A 47 1.53 -4.56 7.27
CA TYR A 47 2.25 -5.41 6.33
C TYR A 47 2.61 -6.79 6.93
N GLY A 48 2.92 -6.80 8.23
CA GLY A 48 3.15 -8.00 9.03
C GLY A 48 4.59 -8.55 8.94
N SER A 49 5.56 -7.70 8.61
CA SER A 49 6.99 -8.02 8.64
C SER A 49 7.81 -6.72 8.62
N SER A 50 8.94 -6.67 9.32
CA SER A 50 9.91 -5.56 9.25
C SER A 50 10.95 -5.72 8.15
N ALA A 51 11.00 -6.87 7.48
CA ALA A 51 11.91 -7.15 6.39
C ALA A 51 11.30 -8.12 5.36
N ASN A 52 11.73 -8.01 4.10
CA ASN A 52 11.24 -8.82 2.98
C ASN A 52 9.70 -8.89 2.98
N TYR A 53 9.12 -10.08 2.79
CA TYR A 53 7.68 -10.28 2.67
C TYR A 53 6.97 -10.41 4.03
N GLY A 54 5.69 -10.07 4.02
CA GLY A 54 4.75 -10.34 5.12
C GLY A 54 3.36 -10.68 4.58
N PRO A 55 2.40 -11.02 5.45
CA PRO A 55 1.02 -11.35 5.07
C PRO A 55 0.28 -10.28 4.26
N GLY A 56 0.75 -9.03 4.30
CA GLY A 56 0.24 -7.97 3.43
C GLY A 56 0.57 -8.16 1.95
N CYS A 57 1.62 -8.92 1.62
CA CYS A 57 2.11 -9.07 0.26
C CYS A 57 1.08 -9.69 -0.69
N GLY A 58 0.95 -9.06 -1.85
CA GLY A 58 0.08 -9.51 -2.93
C GLY A 58 -1.40 -9.22 -2.71
N ARG A 59 -1.81 -8.71 -1.54
CA ARG A 59 -3.21 -8.31 -1.29
C ARG A 59 -3.59 -7.09 -2.13
N CYS A 60 -4.84 -7.03 -2.57
CA CYS A 60 -5.37 -5.89 -3.32
C CYS A 60 -6.39 -5.10 -2.53
N PHE A 61 -6.35 -3.78 -2.70
CA PHE A 61 -7.22 -2.84 -1.99
C PHE A 61 -7.74 -1.78 -2.95
N ASN A 62 -9.05 -1.52 -2.90
CA ASN A 62 -9.63 -0.31 -3.46
C ASN A 62 -9.46 0.83 -2.45
N LEU A 63 -8.71 1.85 -2.82
CA LEU A 63 -8.41 3.03 -2.01
C LEU A 63 -9.24 4.22 -2.52
N THR A 64 -10.12 4.75 -1.69
CA THR A 64 -11.01 5.86 -2.03
C THR A 64 -10.59 7.12 -1.28
N LEU A 65 -10.26 8.19 -2.00
CA LEU A 65 -9.91 9.48 -1.41
C LEU A 65 -11.11 10.10 -0.68
N VAL A 66 -10.88 10.59 0.54
CA VAL A 66 -11.89 11.33 1.31
C VAL A 66 -11.54 12.82 1.33
N ASN A 67 -10.40 13.18 1.93
CA ASN A 67 -9.93 14.56 2.01
C ASN A 67 -8.44 14.60 2.39
N PRO A 68 -7.71 15.69 2.07
CA PRO A 68 -6.37 15.92 2.59
C PRO A 68 -6.36 15.97 4.12
N VAL A 69 -5.31 15.45 4.75
CA VAL A 69 -5.13 15.56 6.21
C VAL A 69 -4.85 17.01 6.61
N VAL A 70 -4.05 17.72 5.81
CA VAL A 70 -3.66 19.12 6.06
C VAL A 70 -3.97 19.97 4.83
N SER A 71 -4.91 20.90 4.98
CA SER A 71 -5.23 21.92 3.98
C SER A 71 -5.82 23.16 4.68
N THR A 72 -5.51 24.35 4.20
CA THR A 72 -6.08 25.61 4.72
C THR A 72 -6.39 26.54 3.57
N PRO A 73 -7.68 26.83 3.27
CA PRO A 73 -8.90 26.30 3.93
C PRO A 73 -9.09 24.78 3.72
N PRO A 74 -9.96 24.09 4.46
CA PRO A 74 -10.22 22.66 4.24
C PRO A 74 -10.60 22.36 2.78
N PHE A 75 -9.91 21.41 2.15
CA PHE A 75 -10.20 20.98 0.79
C PHE A 75 -11.28 19.88 0.78
N GLN A 76 -12.33 20.10 0.00
CA GLN A 76 -13.35 19.09 -0.29
C GLN A 76 -13.29 18.74 -1.77
N PRO A 77 -12.91 17.50 -2.13
CA PRO A 77 -12.92 17.06 -3.52
C PRO A 77 -14.34 17.15 -4.10
N LYS A 78 -14.46 17.66 -5.33
CA LYS A 78 -15.74 17.67 -6.06
C LYS A 78 -16.15 16.28 -6.56
N GLU A 79 -15.15 15.42 -6.77
CA GLU A 79 -15.30 14.07 -7.27
C GLU A 79 -14.58 13.10 -6.32
N THR A 80 -15.19 11.95 -6.10
CA THR A 80 -14.58 10.85 -5.36
C THR A 80 -13.68 10.04 -6.29
N LYS A 81 -12.37 10.17 -6.14
CA LYS A 81 -11.38 9.34 -6.84
C LYS A 81 -11.12 8.06 -6.05
N HIS A 82 -10.96 6.95 -6.76
CA HIS A 82 -10.60 5.67 -6.18
C HIS A 82 -9.65 4.90 -7.10
N LEU A 83 -8.88 3.97 -6.54
CA LEU A 83 -7.90 3.18 -7.27
C LEU A 83 -7.69 1.82 -6.60
N VAL A 84 -7.64 0.75 -7.39
CA VAL A 84 -7.27 -0.58 -6.89
C VAL A 84 -5.76 -0.75 -6.98
N VAL A 85 -5.10 -0.98 -5.84
CA VAL A 85 -3.66 -1.22 -5.76
C VAL A 85 -3.36 -2.64 -5.31
N LYS A 86 -2.21 -3.18 -5.71
CA LYS A 86 -1.61 -4.38 -5.12
C LYS A 86 -0.49 -4.00 -4.16
N ILE A 87 -0.44 -4.63 -2.98
CA ILE A 87 0.65 -4.41 -2.03
C ILE A 87 1.89 -5.18 -2.47
N THR A 88 2.94 -4.45 -2.82
CA THR A 88 4.21 -5.02 -3.28
C THR A 88 5.39 -4.60 -2.41
N ASP A 89 5.20 -3.63 -1.53
CA ASP A 89 6.27 -3.07 -0.73
C ASP A 89 5.90 -2.86 0.74
N LEU A 90 6.94 -2.60 1.53
CA LEU A 90 6.89 -2.29 2.94
C LEU A 90 7.11 -0.80 3.13
N CYS A 91 6.23 -0.14 3.90
CA CYS A 91 6.56 1.16 4.49
C CYS A 91 7.06 0.94 5.92
N PRO A 92 8.37 1.07 6.21
CA PRO A 92 8.96 0.68 7.48
C PRO A 92 8.38 1.46 8.67
N LEU A 93 8.34 0.80 9.83
CA LEU A 93 7.89 1.43 11.07
C LEU A 93 8.86 2.55 11.45
N SER A 94 8.30 3.73 11.69
CA SER A 94 9.04 4.90 12.13
C SER A 94 8.49 5.44 13.45
N GLN A 95 9.32 6.20 14.18
CA GLN A 95 8.87 6.88 15.39
C GLN A 95 7.84 7.97 15.06
N THR A 96 8.00 8.64 13.92
CA THR A 96 7.17 9.75 13.44
C THR A 96 6.76 9.54 11.98
N GLY A 97 5.77 10.30 11.49
CA GLY A 97 5.28 10.18 10.11
C GLY A 97 4.10 9.22 9.96
N TRP A 98 3.83 8.81 8.73
CA TRP A 98 2.55 8.18 8.37
C TRP A 98 2.51 6.68 8.63
N CYS A 99 3.65 5.99 8.52
CA CYS A 99 3.78 4.55 8.77
C CYS A 99 4.11 4.22 10.24
N SER A 100 3.91 5.17 11.16
CA SER A 100 4.19 5.01 12.58
C SER A 100 3.13 4.22 13.37
N GLY A 101 2.05 3.79 12.73
CA GLY A 101 0.95 3.07 13.39
C GLY A 101 1.39 1.75 14.00
N THR A 102 0.89 1.44 15.20
CA THR A 102 1.06 0.16 15.92
C THR A 102 -0.30 -0.32 16.44
N PRO A 103 -0.41 -1.53 17.03
CA PRO A 103 -1.66 -1.97 17.65
C PRO A 103 -2.12 -1.09 18.83
N GLU A 104 -1.25 -0.27 19.40
CA GLU A 104 -1.52 0.61 20.53
C GLU A 104 -1.53 2.10 20.13
N ARG A 105 -1.05 2.43 18.93
CA ARG A 105 -0.78 3.81 18.52
C ARG A 105 -1.24 4.11 17.09
N THR A 106 -1.83 5.28 16.89
CA THR A 106 -2.13 5.82 15.55
C THR A 106 -0.99 6.68 15.02
N ASN A 107 -0.94 6.89 13.71
CA ASN A 107 -0.10 7.90 13.09
C ASN A 107 -0.63 9.32 13.39
N GLN A 108 0.05 10.32 12.83
CA GLN A 108 -0.24 11.74 13.08
C GLN A 108 -1.64 12.19 12.60
N ALA A 109 -2.29 11.43 11.72
CA ALA A 109 -3.66 11.69 11.27
C ALA A 109 -4.72 10.90 12.07
N GLY A 110 -4.33 10.11 13.08
CA GLY A 110 -5.25 9.26 13.83
C GLY A 110 -5.57 7.91 13.15
N ALA A 111 -4.86 7.54 12.08
CA ALA A 111 -5.03 6.25 11.41
C ALA A 111 -4.02 5.21 11.92
N ARG A 112 -4.39 3.93 11.94
CA ARG A 112 -3.45 2.83 12.26
C ARG A 112 -2.68 2.31 11.03
N LEU A 113 -3.26 2.49 9.85
CA LEU A 113 -2.71 2.03 8.58
C LEU A 113 -2.29 3.23 7.74
N ASN A 114 -1.18 3.07 7.02
CA ASN A 114 -0.84 3.93 5.89
C ASN A 114 -0.55 3.08 4.67
N PHE A 115 -1.09 3.51 3.54
CA PHE A 115 -0.69 3.06 2.21
C PHE A 115 0.24 4.12 1.63
N ASP A 116 1.38 3.71 1.08
CA ASP A 116 2.28 4.60 0.36
C ASP A 116 2.22 4.25 -1.12
N LEU A 117 1.53 5.07 -1.91
CA LEU A 117 1.26 4.81 -3.32
C LEU A 117 2.53 4.97 -4.15
N ALA A 118 2.82 4.02 -5.05
CA ALA A 118 3.88 4.17 -6.04
C ALA A 118 3.47 5.21 -7.10
N TYR A 119 3.71 6.48 -6.79
CA TYR A 119 3.27 7.64 -7.57
C TYR A 119 4.34 8.75 -7.51
N PRO A 120 4.59 9.49 -8.61
CA PRO A 120 3.97 9.37 -9.93
C PRO A 120 4.36 8.07 -10.65
N SER A 121 3.45 7.54 -11.48
CA SER A 121 3.69 6.40 -12.37
C SER A 121 2.75 6.45 -13.57
N ASP A 122 3.13 5.83 -14.69
CA ASP A 122 2.29 5.78 -15.92
C ASP A 122 0.99 4.98 -15.71
N ALA A 123 0.94 4.15 -14.66
CA ALA A 123 -0.20 3.33 -14.31
C ALA A 123 -1.31 4.09 -13.56
N ILE A 124 -1.02 5.30 -13.09
CA ILE A 124 -1.92 6.07 -12.23
C ILE A 124 -2.19 7.41 -12.90
N PRO A 125 -3.46 7.81 -13.10
CA PRO A 125 -3.78 9.11 -13.69
C PRO A 125 -3.08 10.25 -12.95
N SER A 126 -2.49 11.19 -13.68
CA SER A 126 -1.79 12.34 -13.10
C SER A 126 -2.71 13.29 -12.32
N ASP A 127 -4.02 13.16 -12.48
CA ASP A 127 -5.06 13.88 -11.74
C ASP A 127 -5.67 13.05 -10.59
N PHE A 128 -5.09 11.89 -10.24
CA PHE A 128 -5.60 11.02 -9.19
C PHE A 128 -5.71 11.74 -7.85
N PHE A 129 -4.76 12.62 -7.52
CA PHE A 129 -4.84 13.53 -6.37
C PHE A 129 -5.45 14.87 -6.82
N PRO A 130 -6.74 15.15 -6.49
CA PRO A 130 -7.38 16.39 -6.87
C PRO A 130 -6.76 17.58 -6.13
N HIS A 131 -6.71 18.73 -6.80
CA HIS A 131 -6.12 19.94 -6.24
C HIS A 131 -6.78 21.21 -6.80
N ASP A 132 -6.54 22.32 -6.11
CA ASP A 132 -6.89 23.67 -6.57
C ASP A 132 -5.66 24.58 -6.38
N GLU A 133 -4.74 24.53 -7.35
CA GLU A 133 -3.48 25.27 -7.28
C GLU A 133 -3.72 26.78 -7.17
N LYS A 134 -4.80 27.29 -7.75
CA LYS A 134 -5.15 28.71 -7.67
C LYS A 134 -5.51 29.13 -6.25
N LEU A 135 -6.20 28.26 -5.50
CA LEU A 135 -6.57 28.53 -4.11
C LEU A 135 -5.43 28.27 -3.12
N TYR A 136 -4.70 27.17 -3.29
CA TYR A 136 -3.71 26.70 -2.32
C TYR A 136 -2.26 27.08 -2.62
N GLY A 137 -1.94 27.37 -3.89
CA GLY A 137 -0.57 27.63 -4.34
C GLY A 137 0.29 26.37 -4.55
N TYR A 138 -0.30 25.18 -4.43
CA TYR A 138 0.36 23.90 -4.65
C TYR A 138 -0.63 22.84 -5.15
N LYS A 139 -0.12 21.79 -5.81
CA LYS A 139 -0.92 20.68 -6.38
C LYS A 139 -0.97 19.44 -5.50
N ASP A 140 -0.01 19.29 -4.60
CA ASP A 140 0.14 18.09 -3.80
C ASP A 140 -0.08 18.41 -2.32
N PHE A 141 -1.13 17.83 -1.74
CA PHE A 141 -1.39 17.92 -0.31
C PHE A 141 -0.52 16.96 0.51
N GLY A 142 0.22 16.05 -0.13
CA GLY A 142 1.15 15.10 0.46
C GLY A 142 0.49 13.90 1.13
N VAL A 143 -0.60 14.11 1.88
CA VAL A 143 -1.28 13.05 2.63
C VAL A 143 -2.79 13.20 2.62
N TRP A 144 -3.47 12.08 2.46
CA TRP A 144 -4.93 11.98 2.36
C TRP A 144 -5.50 11.02 3.40
N ASN A 145 -6.65 11.36 3.96
CA ASN A 145 -7.54 10.39 4.57
C ASN A 145 -8.23 9.58 3.46
N ILE A 146 -8.26 8.27 3.62
CA ILE A 146 -8.89 7.35 2.67
C ILE A 146 -9.81 6.36 3.37
N GLN A 147 -10.76 5.85 2.61
CA GLN A 147 -11.42 4.58 2.89
C GLN A 147 -10.72 3.49 2.08
N TYR A 148 -10.40 2.36 2.71
CA TYR A 148 -9.91 1.19 1.99
C TYR A 148 -10.93 0.06 2.04
N ALA A 149 -10.92 -0.77 0.99
CA ALA A 149 -11.62 -2.05 0.95
C ALA A 149 -10.70 -3.11 0.32
N ALA A 150 -10.47 -4.22 1.03
CA ALA A 150 -9.85 -5.40 0.46
C ALA A 150 -10.75 -5.95 -0.65
N VAL A 151 -10.16 -6.23 -1.81
CA VAL A 151 -10.86 -6.72 -3.00
C VAL A 151 -10.09 -7.89 -3.62
N PRO A 152 -10.76 -8.81 -4.34
CA PRO A 152 -10.06 -9.88 -5.05
C PRO A 152 -9.15 -9.29 -6.13
N CYS A 153 -7.89 -9.71 -6.14
CA CYS A 153 -6.91 -9.19 -7.09
C CYS A 153 -7.25 -9.56 -8.53
N LEU A 154 -7.60 -10.83 -8.79
CA LEU A 154 -7.77 -11.36 -10.14
C LEU A 154 -8.93 -10.71 -10.90
N SER A 155 -9.94 -10.18 -10.20
CA SER A 155 -11.08 -9.51 -10.80
C SER A 155 -11.04 -7.98 -10.69
N SER A 156 -10.16 -7.41 -9.86
CA SER A 156 -10.20 -5.98 -9.53
C SER A 156 -8.92 -5.21 -9.85
N TRP A 157 -7.76 -5.86 -9.82
CA TRP A 157 -6.47 -5.20 -10.08
C TRP A 157 -6.08 -5.35 -11.55
N GLU A 158 -5.80 -4.25 -12.23
CA GLU A 158 -5.56 -4.23 -13.68
C GLU A 158 -4.40 -5.15 -14.13
N GLY A 159 -3.37 -5.28 -13.28
CA GLY A 159 -2.23 -6.16 -13.54
C GLY A 159 -2.55 -7.65 -13.48
N ALA A 160 -3.75 -8.06 -13.04
CA ALA A 160 -4.16 -9.46 -12.95
C ALA A 160 -4.16 -10.22 -14.28
N THR A 161 -4.34 -9.49 -15.39
CA THR A 161 -4.38 -10.08 -16.73
C THR A 161 -3.00 -10.22 -17.38
N ASP A 162 -1.98 -9.58 -16.80
CA ASP A 162 -0.59 -9.66 -17.26
C ASP A 162 0.19 -10.65 -16.41
N SER A 163 0.43 -11.84 -16.95
CA SER A 163 1.24 -12.87 -16.29
C SER A 163 2.64 -12.41 -15.87
N SER A 164 3.20 -11.38 -16.52
CA SER A 164 4.50 -10.81 -16.14
C SER A 164 4.45 -9.95 -14.88
N ALA A 165 3.26 -9.54 -14.44
CA ALA A 165 3.00 -8.78 -13.22
C ALA A 165 2.61 -9.65 -12.02
N LEU A 166 2.55 -10.97 -12.20
CA LEU A 166 2.14 -11.92 -11.16
C LEU A 166 3.30 -12.75 -10.64
N GLY A 167 3.22 -13.10 -9.36
CA GLY A 167 4.18 -13.99 -8.70
C GLY A 167 5.42 -13.28 -8.16
N SER A 168 6.31 -14.08 -7.58
CA SER A 168 7.61 -13.65 -7.08
C SER A 168 8.71 -13.77 -8.14
N VAL A 169 9.75 -12.96 -8.03
CA VAL A 169 10.99 -13.14 -8.78
C VAL A 169 11.64 -14.48 -8.41
N ARG A 170 11.77 -15.37 -9.41
CA ARG A 170 12.33 -16.72 -9.22
C ARG A 170 13.74 -16.72 -8.60
N ALA A 171 14.57 -15.75 -8.94
CA ALA A 171 15.94 -15.64 -8.43
C ALA A 171 16.03 -15.35 -6.92
N LEU A 172 14.94 -14.84 -6.30
CA LEU A 172 14.89 -14.62 -4.85
C LEU A 172 14.69 -15.93 -4.07
N GLY A 173 14.31 -17.04 -4.72
CA GLY A 173 14.04 -18.30 -4.04
C GLY A 173 13.04 -18.12 -2.90
N SER A 174 13.42 -18.54 -1.68
CA SER A 174 12.60 -18.41 -0.48
C SER A 174 12.59 -17.00 0.13
N SER A 175 13.30 -16.03 -0.43
CA SER A 175 13.35 -14.65 0.06
C SER A 175 12.27 -13.73 -0.55
N GLY A 176 11.46 -14.24 -1.50
CA GLY A 176 10.36 -13.49 -2.11
C GLY A 176 9.03 -14.24 -2.01
N CYS A 177 7.95 -13.51 -1.68
CA CYS A 177 6.60 -14.04 -1.65
C CYS A 177 5.61 -12.97 -2.11
N CYS A 178 5.00 -13.20 -3.28
CA CYS A 178 4.03 -12.31 -3.88
C CYS A 178 2.93 -13.11 -4.60
N PRO A 179 1.91 -13.59 -3.87
CA PRO A 179 0.81 -14.36 -4.44
C PRO A 179 0.02 -13.52 -5.46
N ALA A 180 -0.59 -14.22 -6.42
CA ALA A 180 -1.49 -13.59 -7.38
C ALA A 180 -2.81 -13.15 -6.73
N GLU A 181 -3.33 -13.98 -5.82
CA GLU A 181 -4.60 -13.82 -5.10
C GLU A 181 -4.49 -14.42 -3.68
N PRO A 182 -4.03 -13.66 -2.68
CA PRO A 182 -4.10 -14.11 -1.29
C PRO A 182 -5.51 -13.94 -0.73
N THR A 183 -6.15 -15.04 -0.32
CA THR A 183 -7.49 -15.01 0.32
C THR A 183 -7.46 -14.75 1.82
N GLY A 184 -6.25 -14.70 2.42
CA GLY A 184 -6.07 -14.65 3.86
C GLY A 184 -5.93 -16.04 4.51
N SER A 185 -5.93 -17.11 3.71
CA SER A 185 -5.60 -18.45 4.19
C SER A 185 -4.09 -18.62 4.36
N SER A 186 -3.65 -19.54 5.21
CA SER A 186 -2.22 -19.84 5.34
C SER A 186 -1.59 -20.51 4.11
N GLU A 187 -2.40 -20.97 3.15
CA GLU A 187 -1.92 -21.66 1.95
C GLU A 187 -1.53 -20.70 0.82
N ASP A 188 -2.18 -19.55 0.76
CA ASP A 188 -2.02 -18.56 -0.31
C ASP A 188 -1.56 -17.17 0.18
N THR A 189 -1.41 -17.00 1.49
CA THR A 189 -0.90 -15.78 2.12
C THR A 189 0.55 -15.98 2.55
N CYS A 190 1.39 -14.99 2.27
CA CYS A 190 2.78 -15.02 2.70
C CYS A 190 2.88 -15.08 4.24
N PRO A 191 3.76 -15.92 4.81
CA PRO A 191 4.04 -15.84 6.23
C PRO A 191 4.80 -14.55 6.55
N SER A 192 4.92 -14.20 7.82
CA SER A 192 5.85 -13.14 8.23
C SER A 192 7.28 -13.63 8.08
N TYR A 193 8.07 -12.99 7.22
CA TYR A 193 9.50 -13.24 7.15
C TYR A 193 10.17 -12.93 8.50
N SER A 194 9.73 -11.86 9.16
CA SER A 194 10.31 -11.42 10.44
C SER A 194 10.09 -12.43 11.55
N ASP A 195 8.87 -12.97 11.69
CA ASP A 195 8.60 -14.01 12.70
C ASP A 195 9.42 -15.27 12.45
N ALA A 196 9.55 -15.68 11.18
CA ALA A 196 10.33 -16.86 10.78
C ALA A 196 11.85 -16.71 11.03
N ASN A 197 12.34 -15.47 11.11
CA ASN A 197 13.76 -15.16 11.26
C ASN A 197 14.10 -14.45 12.59
N GLY A 198 13.15 -14.34 13.52
CA GLY A 198 13.35 -13.69 14.81
C GLY A 198 13.68 -12.20 14.73
N LEU A 199 13.16 -11.51 13.71
CA LEU A 199 13.32 -10.07 13.52
C LEU A 199 12.21 -9.29 14.25
N PRO A 200 12.47 -8.04 14.69
CA PRO A 200 11.50 -7.18 15.36
C PRO A 200 10.22 -6.94 14.54
#